data_AF-A0ABD5SWZ6-F1
#
_entry.id   AF-A0ABD5SWZ6-F1
#
_cell.length_a   1.000
_cell.length_b   1.000
_cell.length_c   1.000
_cell.angle_alpha   90.00
_cell.angle_beta   90.00
_cell.angle_gamma   90.00
#
_symmetry.space_group_name_H-M   'P 1'
#
loop_
_entity.id
_entity.type
_entity.pdbx_description
1 polymer ?
#
loop_
_entity_poly.entity_id
_entity_poly.type
_entity_poly.pdbx_seq_one_letter_code
_entity_poly.pdbx_strand_id
1 'polypeptide(L)'
;MGHRALVAYRRPDRLYDLRYSHWGGETLSLAGEITSATPLADGSVAGPLVADSITRDRILTDHLDPCVHEALYLVDPAADYAVDAYRVCWLEWGDGRDGGRGAIVEADSEAENSVGHWFRATKTTLADIIEMGALSRRAAQAYLEARVCEEYDGTLYTYGEPIDTEPGTGYEPTPDRWLEDGNWFEDENRLEDRYNRGEQTDDRERTDDG
;
A
#
# COMPACT_ATOMS: atom_id res chain seq x y z
N MET A 1 8.81 -11.24 -10.24
CA MET A 1 8.49 -10.61 -8.95
C MET A 1 8.77 -11.65 -7.89
N GLY A 2 9.49 -11.29 -6.83
CA GLY A 2 9.84 -12.25 -5.79
C GLY A 2 8.62 -12.49 -4.91
N HIS A 3 8.32 -13.75 -4.62
CA HIS A 3 7.18 -14.19 -3.80
C HIS A 3 7.48 -14.01 -2.31
N ARG A 4 7.89 -12.79 -1.95
CA ARG A 4 8.46 -12.48 -0.65
C ARG A 4 7.34 -12.45 0.39
N ALA A 5 7.57 -13.13 1.49
CA ALA A 5 6.62 -13.19 2.58
C ALA A 5 7.31 -12.93 3.93
N LEU A 6 6.51 -12.45 4.88
CA LEU A 6 6.87 -12.45 6.29
C LEU A 6 6.15 -13.59 7.00
N VAL A 7 6.84 -14.24 7.91
CA VAL A 7 6.31 -15.35 8.72
C VAL A 7 6.53 -15.01 10.19
N ALA A 8 5.44 -14.84 10.93
CA ALA A 8 5.44 -14.41 12.31
C ALA A 8 5.03 -15.58 13.21
N TYR A 9 5.96 -16.07 14.03
CA TYR A 9 5.71 -17.16 14.97
C TYR A 9 5.26 -16.59 16.31
N ARG A 10 4.06 -16.97 16.73
CA ARG A 10 3.49 -16.52 18.00
C ARG A 10 4.24 -17.11 19.18
N ARG A 11 4.51 -16.26 20.17
CA ARG A 11 5.13 -16.61 21.44
C ARG A 11 4.07 -16.79 22.54
N PRO A 12 4.42 -17.45 23.67
CA PRO A 12 3.52 -17.60 24.81
C PRO A 12 3.04 -16.27 25.42
N ASP A 13 3.82 -15.20 25.27
CA ASP A 13 3.48 -13.83 25.70
C ASP A 13 2.56 -13.09 24.71
N ARG A 14 2.08 -13.78 23.66
CA ARG A 14 1.25 -13.26 22.56
C ARG A 14 1.94 -12.27 21.62
N LEU A 15 3.25 -12.12 21.74
CA LEU A 15 4.07 -11.39 20.77
C LEU A 15 4.53 -12.34 19.66
N TYR A 16 5.24 -11.81 18.67
CA TYR A 16 5.69 -12.55 17.51
C TYR A 16 7.20 -12.44 17.31
N ASP A 17 7.79 -13.55 16.90
CA ASP A 17 9.12 -13.58 16.30
C ASP A 17 8.97 -13.62 14.78
N LEU A 18 9.51 -12.60 14.11
CA LEU A 18 9.31 -12.34 12.70
C LEU A 18 10.48 -12.90 11.88
N ARG A 19 10.14 -13.60 10.80
CA ARG A 19 11.08 -14.21 9.86
C ARG A 19 10.73 -13.85 8.43
N TYR A 20 11.72 -13.94 7.57
CA TYR A 20 11.58 -13.71 6.14
C TYR A 20 11.45 -15.03 5.37
N SER A 21 10.66 -15.03 4.31
CA SER A 21 10.71 -16.06 3.27
C SER A 21 10.82 -15.42 1.90
N HIS A 22 11.62 -16.02 1.03
CA HIS A 22 11.73 -15.60 -0.38
C HIS A 22 10.61 -16.21 -1.26
N TRP A 23 9.88 -17.17 -0.72
CA TRP A 23 8.85 -17.95 -1.40
C TRP A 23 7.53 -17.91 -0.60
N GLY A 24 6.44 -18.42 -1.19
CA GLY A 24 5.13 -18.49 -0.55
C GLY A 24 4.16 -17.35 -0.86
N GLY A 25 4.64 -16.20 -1.35
CA GLY A 25 3.77 -15.04 -1.64
C GLY A 25 2.66 -15.27 -2.67
N GLU A 26 2.91 -16.04 -3.74
CA GLU A 26 1.97 -16.15 -4.87
C GLU A 26 0.85 -17.16 -4.64
N THR A 27 1.16 -18.36 -4.14
CA THR A 27 0.18 -19.45 -3.96
C THR A 27 -0.20 -19.67 -2.50
N LEU A 28 0.37 -18.89 -1.60
CA LEU A 28 0.22 -19.03 -0.16
C LEU A 28 0.67 -20.41 0.39
N SER A 29 1.53 -21.13 -0.34
CA SER A 29 1.87 -22.53 -0.07
C SER A 29 2.44 -22.82 1.32
N LEU A 30 3.08 -21.83 1.97
CA LEU A 30 3.66 -22.01 3.31
C LEU A 30 2.61 -22.39 4.37
N ALA A 31 1.32 -22.09 4.16
CA ALA A 31 0.26 -22.52 5.06
C ALA A 31 0.16 -24.05 5.18
N GLY A 32 0.51 -24.79 4.12
CA GLY A 32 0.55 -26.26 4.13
C GLY A 32 1.94 -26.86 4.39
N GLU A 33 3.01 -26.07 4.26
CA GLU A 33 4.39 -26.53 4.44
C GLU A 33 4.92 -26.35 5.87
N ILE A 34 4.40 -25.37 6.61
CA ILE A 34 4.76 -25.14 8.01
C ILE A 34 3.97 -26.12 8.87
N THR A 35 4.69 -27.02 9.54
CA THR A 35 4.11 -28.01 10.46
C THR A 35 5.00 -28.16 11.69
N SER A 36 4.53 -28.90 12.70
CA SER A 36 5.38 -29.27 13.85
C SER A 36 6.61 -30.11 13.47
N ALA A 37 6.56 -30.86 12.35
CA ALA A 37 7.70 -31.60 11.83
C ALA A 37 8.64 -30.72 10.98
N THR A 38 8.08 -29.73 10.28
CA THR A 38 8.78 -28.82 9.36
C THR A 38 8.52 -27.36 9.77
N PRO A 39 8.97 -26.93 10.96
CA PRO A 39 8.60 -25.63 11.53
C PRO A 39 9.14 -24.43 10.77
N LEU A 40 10.04 -24.64 9.80
CA LEU A 40 10.56 -23.61 8.89
C LEU A 40 10.32 -23.98 7.43
N ALA A 41 9.33 -24.83 7.15
CA ALA A 41 8.99 -25.31 5.80
C ALA A 41 10.23 -25.79 5.01
N ASP A 42 10.99 -26.72 5.60
CA ASP A 42 12.23 -27.27 5.01
C ASP A 42 13.28 -26.23 4.56
N GLY A 43 13.31 -25.08 5.26
CA GLY A 43 14.24 -23.99 4.99
C GLY A 43 13.70 -22.93 4.03
N SER A 44 12.47 -23.05 3.55
CA SER A 44 11.77 -21.98 2.84
C SER A 44 11.60 -20.74 3.72
N VAL A 45 11.45 -20.91 5.04
CA VAL A 45 11.49 -19.82 6.01
C VAL A 45 12.91 -19.64 6.55
N ALA A 46 13.42 -18.41 6.51
CA ALA A 46 14.77 -18.11 6.94
C ALA A 46 14.99 -18.40 8.44
N GLY A 47 16.17 -18.94 8.75
CA GLY A 47 16.63 -19.22 10.11
C GLY A 47 16.88 -17.98 10.99
N PRO A 48 17.44 -16.88 10.48
CA PRO A 48 17.58 -15.63 11.23
C PRO A 48 16.24 -14.92 11.46
N LEU A 49 16.12 -14.24 12.60
CA LEU A 49 14.98 -13.35 12.89
C LEU A 49 15.19 -11.99 12.22
N VAL A 50 14.10 -11.45 11.66
CA VAL A 50 14.00 -10.07 11.20
C VAL A 50 13.76 -9.14 12.39
N ALA A 51 12.89 -9.57 13.31
CA ALA A 51 12.58 -8.91 14.57
C ALA A 51 12.08 -9.97 15.57
N ASP A 52 12.18 -9.68 16.86
CA ASP A 52 11.71 -10.57 17.93
C ASP A 52 10.79 -9.82 18.90
N SER A 53 9.88 -10.54 19.54
CA SER A 53 9.02 -9.99 20.58
C SER A 53 8.20 -8.75 20.16
N ILE A 54 7.67 -8.73 18.93
CA ILE A 54 6.88 -7.59 18.41
C ILE A 54 5.38 -7.88 18.36
N THR A 55 4.55 -6.84 18.41
CA THR A 55 3.09 -6.96 18.26
C THR A 55 2.70 -7.14 16.80
N ARG A 56 1.48 -7.66 16.54
CA ARG A 56 0.91 -7.72 15.18
C ARG A 56 0.91 -6.34 14.52
N ASP A 57 0.51 -5.29 15.23
CA ASP A 57 0.47 -3.94 14.68
C ASP A 57 1.86 -3.47 14.23
N ARG A 58 2.91 -3.76 15.03
CA ARG A 58 4.30 -3.43 14.68
C ARG A 58 4.81 -4.24 13.48
N ILE A 59 4.34 -5.48 13.29
CA ILE A 59 4.61 -6.20 12.04
C ILE A 59 4.07 -5.39 10.86
N LEU A 60 2.82 -4.92 10.93
CA LEU A 60 2.18 -4.21 9.83
C LEU A 60 2.85 -2.85 9.55
N THR A 61 3.09 -2.04 10.58
CA THR A 61 3.58 -0.66 10.40
C THR A 61 5.08 -0.57 10.15
N ASP A 62 5.87 -1.45 10.78
CA ASP A 62 7.33 -1.28 10.83
C ASP A 62 8.07 -2.28 9.92
N HIS A 63 7.42 -3.38 9.51
CA HIS A 63 8.09 -4.47 8.79
C HIS A 63 7.41 -4.91 7.49
N LEU A 64 6.08 -4.87 7.42
CA LEU A 64 5.31 -5.40 6.28
C LEU A 64 5.19 -4.37 5.16
N ASP A 65 6.30 -4.10 4.48
CA ASP A 65 6.31 -3.25 3.28
C ASP A 65 5.37 -3.83 2.20
N PRO A 66 4.25 -3.17 1.86
CA PRO A 66 3.31 -3.69 0.88
C PRO A 66 3.86 -3.69 -0.55
N CYS A 67 4.84 -2.84 -0.87
CA CYS A 67 5.48 -2.81 -2.18
C CYS A 67 6.42 -4.01 -2.37
N VAL A 68 6.92 -4.60 -1.27
CA VAL A 68 7.93 -5.67 -1.29
C VAL A 68 7.34 -7.03 -0.94
N HIS A 69 6.44 -7.10 0.02
CA HIS A 69 5.87 -8.34 0.52
C HIS A 69 4.54 -8.64 -0.16
N GLU A 70 4.34 -9.90 -0.54
CA GLU A 70 3.13 -10.39 -1.17
C GLU A 70 2.23 -11.18 -0.19
N ALA A 71 2.80 -11.66 0.92
CA ALA A 71 2.07 -12.42 1.93
C ALA A 71 2.61 -12.20 3.36
N LEU A 72 1.72 -12.40 4.34
CA LEU A 72 2.02 -12.50 5.76
C LEU A 72 1.43 -13.81 6.29
N TYR A 73 2.20 -14.55 7.08
CA TYR A 73 1.75 -15.74 7.76
C TYR A 73 1.86 -15.55 9.26
N LEU A 74 0.77 -15.79 9.99
CA LEU A 74 0.78 -15.86 11.45
C LEU A 74 0.74 -17.34 11.83
N VAL A 75 1.79 -17.81 12.50
CA VAL A 75 1.92 -19.20 12.93
C VAL A 75 1.69 -19.26 14.42
N ASP A 76 0.86 -20.19 14.90
CA ASP A 76 0.68 -20.46 16.32
C ASP A 76 1.28 -21.83 16.70
N PRO A 77 2.54 -21.88 17.17
CA PRO A 77 3.18 -23.12 17.61
C PRO A 77 2.45 -23.83 18.75
N ALA A 78 1.69 -23.11 19.58
CA ALA A 78 0.94 -23.71 20.68
C ALA A 78 -0.35 -24.42 20.19
N ALA A 79 -0.82 -24.07 18.98
CA ALA A 79 -1.96 -24.68 18.31
C ALA A 79 -1.52 -25.61 17.16
N ASP A 80 -0.53 -26.48 17.42
CA ASP A 80 0.03 -27.42 16.44
C ASP A 80 0.48 -26.76 15.12
N TYR A 81 1.11 -25.58 15.25
CA TYR A 81 1.57 -24.79 14.11
C TYR A 81 0.43 -24.39 13.15
N ALA A 82 -0.79 -24.16 13.66
CA ALA A 82 -1.86 -23.55 12.87
C ALA A 82 -1.36 -22.25 12.20
N VAL A 83 -1.69 -22.09 10.92
CA VAL A 83 -1.22 -20.96 10.11
C VAL A 83 -2.42 -20.17 9.58
N ASP A 84 -2.47 -18.89 9.95
CA ASP A 84 -3.35 -17.91 9.33
C ASP A 84 -2.56 -17.23 8.20
N ALA A 85 -2.98 -17.43 6.95
CA ALA A 85 -2.32 -16.87 5.79
C ALA A 85 -3.05 -15.61 5.31
N TYR A 86 -2.30 -14.54 5.06
CA TYR A 86 -2.82 -13.27 4.60
C TYR A 86 -2.12 -12.85 3.31
N ARG A 87 -2.90 -12.41 2.33
CA ARG A 87 -2.38 -11.74 1.14
C ARG A 87 -2.16 -10.27 1.43
N VAL A 88 -1.03 -9.74 0.96
CA VAL A 88 -0.68 -8.33 1.08
C VAL A 88 -1.09 -7.59 -0.19
N CYS A 89 -1.87 -6.53 -0.02
CA CYS A 89 -2.40 -5.69 -1.09
C CYS A 89 -1.76 -4.30 -0.99
N TRP A 90 -0.87 -3.97 -1.92
CA TRP A 90 -0.34 -2.61 -2.03
C TRP A 90 -1.34 -1.69 -2.70
N LEU A 91 -1.80 -0.65 -2.02
CA LEU A 91 -2.91 0.18 -2.49
C LEU A 91 -2.48 1.40 -3.31
N GLU A 92 -1.19 1.53 -3.61
CA GLU A 92 -0.64 2.69 -4.31
C GLU A 92 0.06 2.33 -5.64
N TRP A 93 0.44 3.37 -6.39
CA TRP A 93 1.14 3.32 -7.69
C TRP A 93 2.46 4.12 -7.66
N GLY A 94 3.03 4.35 -6.47
CA GLY A 94 4.31 5.05 -6.26
C GLY A 94 5.53 4.17 -6.54
N ASP A 95 6.72 4.60 -6.14
CA ASP A 95 7.96 3.80 -6.18
C ASP A 95 8.31 3.16 -4.83
N GLY A 96 7.43 3.30 -3.82
CA GLY A 96 7.54 2.72 -2.49
C GLY A 96 8.51 3.44 -1.54
N ARG A 97 9.03 4.62 -1.92
CA ARG A 97 10.08 5.31 -1.13
C ARG A 97 9.58 6.08 0.10
N ASP A 98 8.29 6.42 0.15
CA ASP A 98 7.71 7.27 1.22
C ASP A 98 6.83 6.46 2.19
N GLY A 99 7.17 5.19 2.41
CA GLY A 99 6.25 4.24 3.03
C GLY A 99 5.17 3.82 2.02
N GLY A 100 4.10 3.21 2.52
CA GLY A 100 3.03 2.80 1.62
C GLY A 100 1.77 2.33 2.31
N ARG A 101 0.63 2.71 1.74
CA ARG A 101 -0.67 2.19 2.12
C ARG A 101 -0.81 0.73 1.68
N GLY A 102 -1.08 -0.12 2.65
CA GLY A 102 -1.29 -1.55 2.46
C GLY A 102 -2.62 -2.02 3.03
N ALA A 103 -3.01 -3.21 2.62
CA ALA A 103 -4.02 -3.99 3.30
C ALA A 103 -3.59 -5.45 3.39
N ILE A 104 -4.05 -6.15 4.42
CA ILE A 104 -3.98 -7.61 4.48
C ILE A 104 -5.38 -8.18 4.35
N VAL A 105 -5.52 -9.24 3.55
CA VAL A 105 -6.76 -9.99 3.37
C VAL A 105 -6.48 -11.42 3.76
N GLU A 106 -7.24 -11.98 4.70
CA GLU A 106 -7.12 -13.38 5.08
C GLU A 106 -7.48 -14.26 3.89
N ALA A 107 -6.62 -15.24 3.61
CA ALA A 107 -6.84 -16.14 2.52
C ALA A 107 -7.80 -17.25 2.94
N ASP A 108 -9.02 -17.21 2.39
CA ASP A 108 -9.95 -18.31 2.54
C ASP A 108 -9.43 -19.54 1.78
N SER A 109 -9.16 -20.61 2.53
CA SER A 109 -8.61 -21.88 2.05
C SER A 109 -9.43 -22.55 0.94
N GLU A 110 -10.72 -22.22 0.79
CA GLU A 110 -11.59 -22.79 -0.24
C GLU A 110 -11.66 -21.95 -1.54
N ALA A 111 -11.29 -20.66 -1.49
CA ALA A 111 -11.39 -19.71 -2.60
C ALA A 111 -10.03 -19.34 -3.19
N GLU A 112 -9.12 -20.32 -3.28
CA GLU A 112 -7.73 -20.19 -3.74
C GLU A 112 -7.59 -19.12 -4.84
N ASN A 113 -6.96 -18.00 -4.45
CA ASN A 113 -6.50 -16.92 -5.33
C ASN A 113 -7.57 -16.03 -6.01
N SER A 114 -8.85 -16.11 -5.63
CA SER A 114 -9.89 -15.21 -6.13
C SER A 114 -9.54 -13.73 -5.86
N VAL A 115 -9.18 -13.40 -4.61
CA VAL A 115 -8.76 -12.05 -4.20
C VAL A 115 -7.52 -11.58 -4.95
N GLY A 116 -6.51 -12.45 -5.09
CA GLY A 116 -5.26 -12.10 -5.78
C GLY A 116 -5.48 -11.76 -7.25
N HIS A 117 -6.30 -12.55 -7.95
CA HIS A 117 -6.65 -12.29 -9.35
C HIS A 117 -7.49 -11.03 -9.50
N TRP A 118 -8.53 -10.86 -8.68
CA TRP A 118 -9.37 -9.66 -8.67
C TRP A 118 -8.54 -8.41 -8.42
N PHE A 119 -7.71 -8.43 -7.37
CA PHE A 119 -6.91 -7.27 -6.97
C PHE A 119 -5.92 -6.88 -8.06
N ARG A 120 -5.22 -7.86 -8.63
CA ARG A 120 -4.26 -7.61 -9.71
C ARG A 120 -4.93 -7.05 -10.95
N ALA A 121 -6.04 -7.66 -11.39
CA ALA A 121 -6.79 -7.19 -12.55
C ALA A 121 -7.30 -5.75 -12.35
N THR A 122 -7.92 -5.50 -11.20
CA THR A 122 -8.45 -4.17 -10.83
C THR A 122 -7.34 -3.13 -10.75
N LYS A 123 -6.20 -3.47 -10.13
CA LYS A 123 -5.06 -2.55 -10.00
C LYS A 123 -4.44 -2.21 -11.35
N THR A 124 -4.37 -3.15 -12.29
CA THR A 124 -3.94 -2.90 -13.67
C THR A 124 -4.91 -1.96 -14.39
N THR A 125 -6.22 -2.23 -14.34
CA THR A 125 -7.21 -1.36 -14.98
C THR A 125 -7.19 0.06 -14.40
N LEU A 126 -7.09 0.19 -13.08
CA LEU A 126 -6.96 1.50 -12.44
C LEU A 126 -5.67 2.22 -12.84
N ALA A 127 -4.55 1.50 -13.02
CA ALA A 127 -3.31 2.08 -13.53
C ALA A 127 -3.52 2.70 -14.92
N ASP A 128 -4.16 1.97 -15.84
CA ASP A 128 -4.45 2.48 -17.19
C ASP A 128 -5.33 3.74 -17.14
N ILE A 129 -6.36 3.74 -16.29
CA ILE A 129 -7.28 4.89 -16.12
C ILE A 129 -6.54 6.11 -15.52
N ILE A 130 -5.62 5.88 -14.57
CA ILE A 130 -4.76 6.92 -14.00
C ILE A 130 -3.84 7.49 -15.07
N GLU A 131 -3.19 6.64 -15.87
CA GLU A 131 -2.29 7.06 -16.95
C GLU A 131 -3.01 7.87 -18.03
N MET A 132 -4.27 7.54 -18.32
CA MET A 132 -5.14 8.32 -19.19
C MET A 132 -5.60 9.66 -18.57
N GLY A 133 -5.31 9.91 -17.29
CA GLY A 133 -5.74 11.11 -16.56
C GLY A 133 -7.24 11.14 -16.22
N ALA A 134 -7.96 10.04 -16.43
CA ALA A 134 -9.39 9.94 -16.18
C ALA A 134 -9.73 9.74 -14.69
N LEU A 135 -8.75 9.30 -13.88
CA LEU A 135 -8.90 9.13 -12.43
C LEU A 135 -7.61 9.55 -11.72
N SER A 136 -7.74 10.21 -10.58
CA SER A 136 -6.56 10.52 -9.75
C SER A 136 -6.08 9.27 -9.00
N ARG A 137 -4.77 9.21 -8.69
CA ARG A 137 -4.20 8.15 -7.85
C ARG A 137 -4.88 8.05 -6.49
N ARG A 138 -5.21 9.19 -5.87
CA ARG A 138 -5.91 9.24 -4.58
C ARG A 138 -7.31 8.64 -4.67
N ALA A 139 -8.06 8.93 -5.74
CA ALA A 139 -9.39 8.36 -5.94
C ALA A 139 -9.33 6.85 -6.21
N ALA A 140 -8.34 6.38 -6.97
CA ALA A 140 -8.11 4.97 -7.20
C ALA A 140 -7.72 4.22 -5.92
N GLN A 141 -6.88 4.83 -5.07
CA GLN A 141 -6.53 4.27 -3.76
C GLN A 141 -7.77 4.17 -2.85
N ALA A 142 -8.56 5.23 -2.74
CA ALA A 142 -9.79 5.22 -1.94
C ALA A 142 -10.78 4.15 -2.42
N TYR A 143 -10.89 3.95 -3.73
CA TYR A 143 -11.67 2.86 -4.30
C TYR A 143 -11.17 1.49 -3.88
N LEU A 144 -9.85 1.24 -3.93
CA LEU A 144 -9.28 -0.03 -3.48
C LEU A 144 -9.45 -0.23 -1.98
N GLU A 145 -9.23 0.79 -1.15
CA GLU A 145 -9.44 0.73 0.31
C GLU A 145 -10.87 0.31 0.64
N ALA A 146 -11.86 0.96 0.02
CA ALA A 146 -13.27 0.63 0.21
C ALA A 146 -13.58 -0.82 -0.18
N ARG A 147 -13.17 -1.26 -1.38
CA ARG A 147 -13.48 -2.61 -1.86
C ARG A 147 -12.78 -3.71 -1.07
N VAL A 148 -11.54 -3.49 -0.66
CA VAL A 148 -10.82 -4.47 0.17
C VAL A 148 -11.52 -4.64 1.52
N CYS A 149 -12.00 -3.56 2.14
CA CYS A 149 -12.73 -3.65 3.41
C CYS A 149 -14.13 -4.24 3.26
N GLU A 150 -14.91 -3.74 2.29
CA GLU A 150 -16.33 -4.09 2.15
C GLU A 150 -16.57 -5.49 1.57
N GLU A 151 -15.73 -5.91 0.61
CA GLU A 151 -15.93 -7.16 -0.15
C GLU A 151 -15.10 -8.31 0.40
N TYR A 152 -13.95 -8.02 1.03
CA TYR A 152 -12.96 -9.02 1.44
C TYR A 152 -12.58 -8.96 2.93
N ASP A 153 -13.25 -8.14 3.73
CA ASP A 153 -12.96 -7.95 5.17
C ASP A 153 -11.48 -7.65 5.45
N GLY A 154 -10.84 -6.90 4.55
CA GLY A 154 -9.43 -6.60 4.62
C GLY A 154 -9.08 -5.60 5.73
N THR A 155 -7.92 -5.78 6.35
CA THR A 155 -7.38 -4.86 7.36
C THR A 155 -6.40 -3.88 6.71
N LEU A 156 -6.73 -2.59 6.75
CA LEU A 156 -5.87 -1.51 6.24
C LEU A 156 -4.73 -1.20 7.21
N TYR A 157 -3.57 -0.82 6.67
CA TYR A 157 -2.43 -0.34 7.46
C TYR A 157 -1.57 0.64 6.64
N THR A 158 -0.75 1.42 7.34
CA THR A 158 0.24 2.32 6.73
C THR A 158 1.63 1.86 7.14
N TYR A 159 2.44 1.43 6.18
CA TYR A 159 3.83 1.05 6.41
C TYR A 159 4.73 2.29 6.40
N GLY A 160 5.67 2.36 7.35
CA GLY A 160 6.64 3.45 7.46
C GLY A 160 6.22 4.61 8.37
N GLU A 161 4.98 4.59 8.90
CA GLU A 161 4.55 5.50 9.98
C GLU A 161 4.55 4.73 11.31
N PRO A 162 5.61 4.85 12.14
CA PRO A 162 5.64 4.20 13.44
C PRO A 162 4.56 4.78 14.35
N ILE A 163 3.91 3.90 15.11
CA ILE A 163 2.79 4.20 16.04
C ILE A 163 3.22 5.15 17.19
N ASP A 164 4.51 5.49 17.33
CA ASP A 164 5.03 6.38 18.37
C ASP A 164 4.76 7.89 18.13
N THR A 165 3.93 8.23 17.15
CA THR A 165 3.42 9.59 16.97
C THR A 165 2.18 9.77 17.85
N GLU A 166 2.17 10.80 18.70
CA GLU A 166 1.19 11.02 19.78
C GLU A 166 -0.28 10.68 19.40
N PRO A 167 -1.08 10.09 20.32
CA PRO A 167 -2.47 9.73 20.06
C PRO A 167 -3.31 11.00 19.88
N GLY A 168 -3.54 11.37 18.62
CA GLY A 168 -4.29 12.57 18.25
C GLY A 168 -4.48 12.77 16.74
N THR A 169 -3.71 12.08 15.88
CA THR A 169 -3.92 12.07 14.43
C THR A 169 -4.68 10.82 14.01
N GLY A 170 -5.84 10.57 14.61
CA GLY A 170 -6.78 9.61 14.04
C GLY A 170 -7.07 10.05 12.61
N TYR A 171 -6.92 9.14 11.65
CA TYR A 171 -7.38 9.36 10.29
C TYR A 171 -8.88 9.69 10.34
N GLU A 172 -9.22 10.96 10.15
CA GLU A 172 -10.59 11.40 9.94
C GLU A 172 -10.82 11.36 8.43
N PRO A 173 -11.66 10.44 7.91
CA PRO A 173 -11.98 10.40 6.49
C PRO A 173 -12.48 11.78 6.08
N THR A 174 -11.87 12.38 5.06
CA THR A 174 -12.38 13.66 4.53
C THR A 174 -13.79 13.40 4.00
N PRO A 175 -14.83 14.06 4.54
CA PRO A 175 -16.19 13.80 4.11
C PRO A 175 -16.34 14.06 2.61
N ASP A 176 -17.10 13.19 1.95
CA ASP A 176 -17.33 13.25 0.50
C ASP A 176 -17.86 14.63 0.10
N ARG A 177 -16.99 15.46 -0.48
CA ARG A 177 -17.45 16.54 -1.34
C ARG A 177 -17.73 15.94 -2.70
N TRP A 178 -18.97 15.49 -2.87
CA TRP A 178 -19.54 15.32 -4.19
C TRP A 178 -19.42 16.65 -4.93
N LEU A 179 -18.96 16.60 -6.18
CA LEU A 179 -18.94 17.74 -7.09
C LEU A 179 -20.39 18.13 -7.40
N GLU A 180 -21.03 18.88 -6.51
CA GLU A 180 -22.26 19.58 -6.83
C GLU A 180 -21.90 20.86 -7.60
N ASP A 181 -22.55 20.97 -8.75
CA ASP A 181 -22.50 22.01 -9.78
C ASP A 181 -22.24 23.43 -9.24
N GLY A 182 -21.18 24.07 -9.71
CA GLY A 182 -20.88 25.44 -9.33
C GLY A 182 -19.68 26.08 -10.03
N ASN A 183 -19.92 26.55 -11.25
CA ASN A 183 -19.23 27.66 -11.91
C ASN A 183 -17.87 27.39 -12.62
N TRP A 184 -17.97 26.93 -13.88
CA TRP A 184 -16.89 26.96 -14.88
C TRP A 184 -16.64 28.35 -15.51
N PHE A 185 -16.97 29.43 -14.82
CA PHE A 185 -16.70 30.80 -15.27
C PHE A 185 -16.05 31.58 -14.14
N GLU A 186 -14.72 31.45 -13.99
CA GLU A 186 -13.82 32.46 -13.39
C GLU A 186 -12.36 31.94 -13.36
N ASP A 187 -11.80 31.50 -14.50
CA ASP A 187 -10.32 31.40 -14.61
C ASP A 187 -9.78 31.56 -16.04
N GLU A 188 -10.49 32.30 -16.91
CA GLU A 188 -9.91 32.81 -18.18
C GLU A 188 -9.16 34.14 -17.99
N ASN A 189 -9.28 34.80 -16.83
CA ASN A 189 -8.67 36.12 -16.61
C ASN A 189 -7.23 36.09 -16.06
N ARG A 190 -6.61 34.90 -15.95
CA ARG A 190 -5.23 34.77 -15.43
C ARG A 190 -4.19 34.36 -16.47
N LEU A 191 -4.60 34.14 -17.72
CA LEU A 191 -3.71 33.81 -18.83
C LEU A 191 -3.46 34.98 -19.80
N GLU A 192 -4.24 36.07 -19.77
CA GLU A 192 -3.98 37.26 -20.60
C GLU A 192 -2.89 38.20 -20.03
N ASP A 193 -2.62 38.17 -18.72
CA ASP A 193 -1.61 39.05 -18.10
C ASP A 193 -0.15 38.62 -18.34
N ARG A 194 0.09 37.43 -18.91
CA ARG A 194 1.45 36.94 -19.22
C ARG A 194 1.89 37.15 -20.66
N TYR A 195 0.99 37.52 -21.57
CA TYR A 195 1.33 37.80 -22.97
C TYR A 195 1.52 39.29 -23.28
N ASN A 196 1.28 40.21 -22.33
CA ASN A 196 1.34 41.65 -22.58
C ASN A 196 2.56 42.37 -21.95
N ARG A 197 3.60 41.61 -21.55
CA ARG A 197 4.89 42.16 -21.09
C ARG A 197 6.02 41.59 -21.93
N GLY A 198 6.00 41.89 -23.22
CA GLY A 198 6.99 41.33 -24.14
C GLY A 198 7.10 41.99 -25.49
N GLU A 199 6.60 43.22 -25.69
CA GLU A 199 6.92 44.00 -26.91
C GLU A 199 6.51 45.46 -26.71
N GLN A 200 7.46 46.26 -26.23
CA GLN A 200 7.43 47.71 -26.45
C GLN A 200 8.85 48.13 -26.82
N THR A 201 9.18 47.86 -28.07
CA THR A 201 10.12 48.67 -28.83
C THR A 201 9.49 50.06 -28.94
N ASP A 202 10.18 51.09 -28.43
CA ASP A 202 10.01 52.39 -29.05
C ASP A 202 11.31 53.18 -29.00
N ASP A 203 11.60 53.69 -30.18
CA ASP A 203 12.71 54.51 -30.59
C ASP A 203 12.76 55.79 -29.76
N ARG A 204 13.97 56.24 -29.44
CA ARG A 204 14.23 57.68 -29.29
C ARG A 204 15.36 58.10 -30.19
N GLU A 205 14.94 58.85 -31.19
CA GLU A 205 15.72 59.63 -32.13
C GLU A 205 16.86 60.40 -31.45
N ARG A 206 18.04 60.25 -32.04
CA ARG A 206 18.86 61.33 -32.61
C ARG A 206 18.46 62.76 -32.22
N THR A 207 19.39 63.51 -31.64
CA THR A 207 19.75 64.86 -32.10
C THR A 207 21.13 65.26 -31.56
N ASP A 208 21.93 65.84 -32.47
CA ASP A 208 23.23 66.48 -32.28
C ASP A 208 23.19 67.66 -31.29
N ASP A 209 24.31 67.94 -30.61
CA ASP A 209 25.22 69.07 -30.91
C ASP A 209 26.19 69.34 -29.74
N GLY A 210 27.46 69.61 -30.04
CA GLY A 210 28.47 70.11 -29.10
C GLY A 210 29.90 69.67 -29.37
#